data_AF-A0A0B0DCH2-F1
#
_entry.id   AF-A0A0B0DCH2-F1
#
_cell.length_a   1.000
_cell.length_b   1.000
_cell.length_c   1.000
_cell.angle_alpha   90.00
_cell.angle_beta   90.00
_cell.angle_gamma   90.00
#
_symmetry.space_group_name_H-M   'P 1'
#
loop_
_entity.id
_entity.type
_entity.pdbx_description
1 polymer ?
#
loop_
_entity_poly.entity_id
_entity_poly.type
_entity_poly.pdbx_seq_one_letter_code
_entity_poly.pdbx_strand_id
1 'polypeptide(L)'
;MFASYSHLTVKPESIMKSESRQYSIRAGEKMVAIAEEALSSTWDWKNKLLNATRFYQAASKKIHILNPKGELVAYLEKPRGFNKEMYIKARDGGHISELWPTLKVRTQTIDAYLPDGNIFC
;
A
#
# COMPACT_ATOMS: atom_id res chain seq x y z
N MET A 1 -11.46 6.72 -9.10
CA MET A 1 -11.37 7.85 -8.15
C MET A 1 -10.08 8.66 -8.34
N PHE A 2 -8.92 8.04 -8.59
CA PHE A 2 -7.65 8.76 -8.79
C PHE A 2 -7.30 9.10 -10.26
N ALA A 3 -7.91 8.40 -11.23
CA ALA A 3 -7.64 8.57 -12.66
C ALA A 3 -7.95 9.98 -13.21
N SER A 4 -8.66 10.82 -12.46
CA SER A 4 -8.95 12.21 -12.81
C SER A 4 -7.85 13.19 -12.42
N TYR A 5 -6.79 12.75 -11.74
CA TYR A 5 -5.71 13.60 -11.28
C TYR A 5 -4.41 13.28 -12.01
N SER A 6 -3.83 14.27 -12.70
CA SER A 6 -2.56 14.14 -13.42
C SER A 6 -1.34 14.14 -12.50
N HIS A 7 -1.47 14.67 -11.28
CA HIS A 7 -0.39 14.74 -10.31
C HIS A 7 -0.89 14.44 -8.90
N LEU A 8 -0.26 13.46 -8.25
CA LEU A 8 -0.52 13.08 -6.87
C LEU A 8 0.78 13.19 -6.06
N THR A 9 0.66 13.76 -4.87
CA THR A 9 1.75 13.85 -3.91
C THR A 9 1.41 13.02 -2.69
N VAL A 10 2.40 12.26 -2.20
CA VAL A 10 2.28 11.45 -0.99
C VAL A 10 3.13 12.08 0.09
N LYS A 11 2.52 12.44 1.22
CA LYS A 11 3.22 13.04 2.36
C LYS A 11 3.07 12.14 3.58
N PRO A 12 4.16 11.82 4.31
CA PRO A 12 4.04 11.12 5.57
C PRO A 12 3.35 12.03 6.59
N GLU A 13 2.41 11.48 7.35
CA GLU A 13 1.79 12.17 8.48
C GLU A 13 2.35 11.57 9.78
N SER A 14 2.97 12.41 10.60
CA SER A 14 3.42 12.01 11.93
C SER A 14 2.27 12.23 12.89
N ILE A 15 1.46 11.20 13.12
CA ILE A 15 0.53 11.22 14.25
C ILE A 15 1.34 10.83 15.48
N MET A 16 1.59 11.77 16.38
CA MET A 16 2.29 11.55 17.67
C MET A 16 1.62 10.49 18.58
N LYS A 17 0.52 9.85 18.17
CA LYS A 17 -0.30 8.92 18.95
C LYS A 17 -0.47 7.51 18.34
N SER A 18 -0.04 7.24 17.10
CA SER A 18 -0.21 5.90 16.50
C SER A 18 1.12 5.25 16.14
N GLU A 19 1.29 3.98 16.53
CA GLU A 19 2.39 3.13 16.03
C GLU A 19 2.23 2.78 14.53
N SER A 20 1.07 3.09 13.92
CA SER A 20 0.80 2.93 12.50
C SER A 20 1.38 4.10 11.69
N ARG A 21 2.05 3.77 10.58
CA ARG A 21 2.50 4.75 9.60
C ARG A 21 1.30 5.22 8.77
N GLN A 22 1.11 6.53 8.69
CA GLN A 22 0.06 7.13 7.88
C GLN A 22 0.67 8.05 6.81
N TYR A 23 0.02 8.10 5.65
CA TYR A 23 0.39 8.93 4.53
C TYR A 23 -0.85 9.62 3.98
N SER A 24 -0.79 10.93 3.75
CA SER A 24 -1.83 11.63 2.99
C SER A 24 -1.48 11.66 1.50
N ILE A 25 -2.49 11.41 0.67
CA ILE A 25 -2.43 11.50 -0.78
C ILE A 25 -3.18 12.75 -1.19
N ARG A 26 -2.49 13.68 -1.88
CA ARG A 26 -3.02 15.00 -2.25
C ARG A 26 -2.87 15.28 -3.73
N ALA A 27 -3.90 15.90 -4.32
CA ALA A 27 -3.86 16.50 -5.65
C ALA A 27 -3.77 18.02 -5.49
N GLY A 28 -2.56 18.58 -5.64
CA GLY A 28 -2.28 19.95 -5.25
C GLY A 28 -2.50 20.16 -3.74
N GLU A 29 -3.37 21.10 -3.38
CA GLU A 29 -3.72 21.38 -1.98
C GLU A 29 -4.82 20.46 -1.44
N LYS A 30 -5.57 19.79 -2.31
CA LYS A 30 -6.71 18.96 -1.93
C LYS A 30 -6.28 17.56 -1.50
N MET A 31 -6.64 17.16 -0.29
CA MET A 31 -6.52 15.77 0.15
C MET A 31 -7.56 14.91 -0.58
N VAL A 32 -7.09 13.83 -1.22
CA VAL A 32 -7.94 12.93 -2.01
C VAL A 32 -8.03 11.53 -1.39
N ALA A 33 -7.05 11.14 -0.58
CA ALA A 33 -7.08 9.90 0.18
C ALA A 33 -6.05 9.88 1.30
N ILE A 34 -6.18 8.89 2.16
CA ILE A 34 -5.27 8.58 3.26
C ILE A 34 -4.86 7.11 3.09
N ALA A 35 -3.56 6.82 3.20
CA ALA A 35 -3.04 5.46 3.26
C ALA A 35 -2.51 5.20 4.68
N GLU A 36 -3.05 4.18 5.35
CA GLU A 36 -2.70 3.84 6.73
C GLU A 36 -2.26 2.38 6.83
N GLU A 37 -1.11 2.12 7.46
CA GLU A 37 -0.64 0.77 7.75
C GLU A 37 -1.44 0.15 8.91
N ALA A 38 -2.10 -0.98 8.68
CA ALA A 38 -2.92 -1.64 9.68
C ALA A 38 -2.06 -2.16 10.86
N LEU A 39 -2.53 -1.91 12.09
CA LEU A 39 -1.85 -2.33 13.33
C LEU A 39 -1.61 -3.84 13.42
N SER A 40 -2.42 -4.66 12.74
CA SER A 40 -2.24 -6.12 12.68
C SER A 40 -0.92 -6.52 12.01
N SER A 41 -0.39 -5.72 11.08
CA SER A 41 0.94 -5.93 10.49
C SER A 41 2.07 -5.57 11.47
N THR A 42 1.81 -4.68 12.42
CA THR A 42 2.74 -4.22 13.46
C THR A 42 2.88 -5.22 14.62
N TRP A 43 1.83 -5.99 14.93
CA TRP A 43 1.81 -6.94 16.05
C TRP A 43 2.33 -8.35 15.72
N ASP A 44 2.55 -8.69 14.45
CA ASP A 44 3.18 -9.97 14.07
C ASP A 44 4.66 -9.97 14.48
N TRP A 45 5.03 -10.81 15.44
CA TRP A 45 6.39 -10.93 15.97
C TRP A 45 7.42 -11.25 14.88
N LYS A 46 7.02 -11.97 13.81
CA LYS A 46 7.90 -12.26 12.67
C LYS A 46 8.17 -10.99 11.87
N ASN A 47 7.17 -10.11 11.74
CA ASN A 47 7.35 -8.81 11.09
C ASN A 47 8.18 -7.86 11.95
N LYS A 48 8.01 -7.86 13.28
CA LYS A 48 8.87 -7.10 14.21
C LYS A 48 10.33 -7.53 14.08
N LEU A 49 10.62 -8.82 14.01
CA LEU A 49 11.97 -9.35 13.83
C LEU A 49 12.59 -8.91 12.49
N LEU A 50 11.83 -9.01 11.39
CA LEU A 50 12.28 -8.57 10.07
C LEU A 50 12.54 -7.05 10.04
N ASN A 51 11.67 -6.27 10.67
CA ASN A 51 11.84 -4.82 10.77
C ASN A 51 13.06 -4.44 11.62
N ALA A 52 13.29 -5.12 12.76
CA ALA A 52 14.45 -4.90 13.62
C ALA A 52 15.78 -5.22 12.93
N THR A 53 15.77 -6.22 12.05
CA THR A 53 16.92 -6.64 11.23
C THR A 53 17.06 -5.85 9.93
N ARG A 54 16.31 -4.74 9.77
CA ARG A 54 16.26 -3.86 8.58
C ARG A 54 15.73 -4.52 7.30
N PHE A 55 15.15 -5.72 7.38
CA PHE A 55 14.48 -6.41 6.27
C PHE A 55 13.01 -5.97 6.11
N TYR A 56 12.75 -4.66 6.17
CA TYR A 56 11.42 -4.08 6.01
C TYR A 56 10.70 -4.50 4.72
N GLN A 57 11.48 -4.78 3.66
CA GLN A 57 10.95 -5.22 2.36
C GLN A 57 10.41 -6.66 2.37
N ALA A 58 10.82 -7.49 3.34
CA ALA A 58 10.35 -8.87 3.49
C ALA A 58 9.16 -8.99 4.44
N ALA A 59 8.86 -7.97 5.25
CA ALA A 59 7.72 -7.98 6.15
C ALA A 59 6.40 -7.97 5.36
N SER A 60 5.37 -8.64 5.89
CA SER A 60 4.03 -8.47 5.35
C SER A 60 3.49 -7.09 5.74
N LYS A 61 2.74 -6.47 4.84
CA LYS A 61 2.11 -5.16 5.06
C LYS A 61 0.67 -5.20 4.61
N LYS A 62 -0.20 -4.64 5.43
CA LYS A 62 -1.59 -4.34 5.05
C LYS A 62 -1.77 -2.84 5.15
N ILE A 63 -2.12 -2.20 4.05
CA ILE A 63 -2.34 -0.76 3.97
C ILE A 63 -3.81 -0.53 3.64
N HIS A 64 -4.50 0.23 4.47
CA HIS A 64 -5.85 0.69 4.22
C HIS A 64 -5.81 1.99 3.44
N ILE A 65 -6.58 2.06 2.36
CA ILE A 65 -6.79 3.28 1.58
C ILE A 65 -8.16 3.83 1.99
N LEU A 66 -8.15 4.97 2.64
CA LEU A 66 -9.32 5.69 3.12
C LEU A 66 -9.61 6.90 2.24
N ASN A 67 -10.88 7.26 2.10
CA ASN A 67 -11.25 8.55 1.52
C ASN A 67 -11.01 9.69 2.55
N PRO A 68 -11.14 10.97 2.16
CA PRO A 68 -10.94 12.10 3.07
C PRO A 68 -11.93 12.16 4.24
N LYS A 69 -13.02 11.37 4.20
CA LYS A 69 -13.98 11.22 5.32
C LYS A 69 -13.57 10.11 6.29
N GLY A 70 -12.48 9.39 6.03
CA GLY A 70 -12.00 8.26 6.84
C GLY A 70 -12.66 6.92 6.52
N GLU A 71 -13.45 6.83 5.44
CA GLU A 71 -14.12 5.58 5.06
C GLU A 71 -13.17 4.70 4.22
N LEU A 72 -13.13 3.40 4.53
CA LEU A 72 -12.32 2.43 3.80
C LEU A 72 -12.81 2.30 2.34
N VAL A 73 -11.90 2.52 1.39
CA VAL A 73 -12.15 2.38 -0.05
C VAL A 73 -11.57 1.06 -0.55
N ALA A 74 -10.32 0.77 -0.18
CA ALA A 74 -9.59 -0.41 -0.62
C ALA A 74 -8.52 -0.77 0.40
N TYR A 75 -7.93 -1.94 0.25
CA TYR A 75 -6.74 -2.33 0.98
C TYR A 75 -5.71 -2.99 0.07
N LEU A 76 -4.44 -2.65 0.32
CA LEU A 76 -3.28 -3.26 -0.31
C LEU A 76 -2.71 -4.30 0.66
N GLU A 77 -2.54 -5.53 0.19
CA GLU A 77 -1.95 -6.62 0.94
C GLU A 77 -0.65 -7.08 0.29
N LYS A 78 0.46 -6.87 0.99
CA LYS A 78 1.76 -7.45 0.65
C LYS A 78 2.01 -8.65 1.57
N PRO A 79 2.13 -9.87 1.02
CA PRO A 79 2.51 -11.04 1.79
C PRO A 79 4.00 -11.00 2.14
N ARG A 80 4.39 -11.84 3.12
CA ARG A 80 5.77 -11.95 3.60
C ARG A 80 6.68 -12.52 2.52
N GLY A 81 7.86 -11.91 2.39
CA GLY A 81 8.91 -12.32 1.45
C GLY A 81 9.33 -11.20 0.50
N PHE A 82 10.49 -11.39 -0.13
CA PHE A 82 10.96 -10.53 -1.21
C PHE A 82 10.22 -10.85 -2.51
N ASN A 83 10.00 -9.82 -3.33
CA ASN A 83 9.43 -9.92 -4.67
C ASN A 83 8.11 -10.73 -4.73
N LYS A 84 7.29 -10.62 -3.68
CA LYS A 84 5.97 -11.23 -3.68
C LYS A 84 4.96 -10.31 -4.34
N GLU A 85 4.07 -10.91 -5.11
CA GLU A 85 2.85 -10.28 -5.62
C GLU A 85 2.08 -9.63 -4.48
N MET A 86 1.58 -8.43 -4.73
CA MET A 86 0.75 -7.68 -3.80
C MET A 86 -0.65 -7.56 -4.38
N TYR A 87 -1.66 -7.54 -3.52
CA TYR A 87 -3.05 -7.56 -3.95
C TYR A 87 -3.75 -6.27 -3.53
N ILE A 88 -4.45 -5.64 -4.48
CA ILE A 88 -5.39 -4.56 -4.20
C ILE A 88 -6.78 -5.15 -4.16
N LYS A 89 -7.47 -4.95 -3.05
CA LYS A 89 -8.82 -5.46 -2.82
C LYS A 89 -9.76 -4.32 -2.46
N ALA A 90 -10.99 -4.43 -2.92
CA ALA A 90 -12.08 -3.52 -2.58
C ALA A 90 -12.49 -3.72 -1.11
N ARG A 91 -13.17 -2.72 -0.54
CA ARG A 91 -13.69 -2.77 0.84
C ARG A 91 -14.45 -4.06 1.17
N ASP A 92 -15.16 -4.62 0.21
CA ASP A 92 -16.02 -5.81 0.35
C ASP A 92 -15.27 -7.15 0.23
N GLY A 93 -13.97 -7.15 -0.08
CA GLY A 93 -13.24 -8.38 -0.38
C GLY A 93 -12.90 -8.60 -1.84
N GLY A 94 -13.58 -7.88 -2.74
CA GLY A 94 -13.44 -8.07 -4.19
C GLY A 94 -12.03 -7.81 -4.67
N HIS A 95 -11.54 -8.65 -5.59
CA HIS A 95 -10.22 -8.46 -6.18
C HIS A 95 -10.25 -7.32 -7.20
N ILE A 96 -9.43 -6.28 -7.00
CA ILE A 96 -9.32 -5.14 -7.92
C ILE A 96 -8.15 -5.32 -8.88
N SER A 97 -6.97 -5.65 -8.36
CA SER A 97 -5.76 -5.77 -9.17
C SER A 97 -4.63 -6.44 -8.40
N GLU A 98 -3.65 -6.94 -9.14
CA GLU A 98 -2.40 -7.47 -8.63
C GLU A 98 -1.25 -6.54 -8.98
N LEU A 99 -0.26 -6.43 -8.10
CA LEU A 99 0.97 -5.68 -8.32
C LEU A 99 2.15 -6.65 -8.26
N TRP A 100 2.89 -6.72 -9.36
CA TRP A 100 3.96 -7.69 -9.57
C TRP A 100 5.30 -6.97 -9.55
N PRO A 101 6.05 -7.03 -8.43
CA PRO A 101 7.36 -6.42 -8.34
C PRO A 101 8.40 -7.23 -9.12
N THR A 102 8.99 -6.64 -10.13
CA THR A 102 10.12 -7.20 -10.88
C THR A 102 11.42 -6.58 -10.38
N LEU A 103 12.27 -7.41 -9.75
CA LEU A 103 13.58 -7.00 -9.28
C LEU A 103 14.62 -7.26 -10.38
N LYS A 104 15.15 -6.20 -10.98
CA LYS A 104 16.33 -6.26 -11.85
C LYS A 104 17.54 -5.76 -11.07
N VAL A 105 18.73 -6.18 -11.49
CA VAL A 105 20.02 -5.84 -10.83
C VAL A 105 20.21 -4.33 -10.60
N ARG A 106 19.60 -3.48 -11.44
CA ARG A 106 19.71 -2.02 -11.34
C ARG A 106 18.38 -1.28 -11.23
N THR A 107 17.25 -1.95 -11.40
CA THR A 107 15.93 -1.30 -11.44
C THR A 107 14.90 -2.15 -10.72
N GLN A 108 13.99 -1.49 -10.00
CA GLN A 108 12.80 -2.12 -9.45
C GLN A 108 11.61 -1.55 -10.23
N THR A 109 10.86 -2.42 -10.89
CA THR A 109 9.61 -2.05 -11.55
C THR A 109 8.46 -2.78 -10.89
N ILE A 110 7.27 -2.19 -10.91
CA ILE A 110 6.05 -2.83 -10.42
C ILE A 110 5.05 -2.74 -11.57
N ASP A 111 4.63 -3.89 -12.07
CA ASP A 111 3.60 -3.99 -13.09
C ASP A 111 2.26 -4.21 -12.39
N ALA A 112 1.22 -3.50 -12.83
CA ALA A 112 -0.13 -3.64 -12.28
C ALA A 112 -0.97 -4.45 -13.28
N TYR A 113 -1.66 -5.47 -12.78
CA TYR A 113 -2.53 -6.34 -13.57
C TYR A 113 -3.97 -6.24 -13.08
N LEU A 114 -4.90 -6.09 -14.01
CA LEU A 114 -6.33 -6.23 -13.78
C LEU A 114 -6.68 -7.70 -13.46
N PRO A 115 -7.87 -7.97 -12.89
CA PRO A 115 -8.26 -9.33 -12.50
C PRO A 115 -8.39 -10.30 -13.69
N ASP A 116 -8.52 -9.76 -14.90
CA ASP A 116 -8.56 -10.51 -16.16
C ASP A 116 -7.16 -10.79 -16.74
N GLY A 117 -6.09 -10.36 -16.06
CA GLY A 117 -4.70 -10.53 -16.47
C GLY A 117 -4.17 -9.45 -17.42
N ASN A 118 -4.97 -8.44 -17.77
CA ASN A 118 -4.50 -7.32 -18.59
C ASN A 118 -3.62 -6.36 -17.78
N ILE A 119 -2.58 -5.83 -18.39
CA ILE A 119 -1.74 -4.81 -17.75
C ILE A 119 -2.53 -3.50 -17.64
N PHE A 120 -2.51 -2.90 -16.46
CA PHE A 120 -3.08 -1.59 -16.17
C PHE A 120 -2.10 -0.51 -16.67
N CYS A 121 -2.31 -0.06 -17.92
CA CYS A 121 -1.52 0.97 -18.60
C CYS A 121 -2.03 2.39 -18.32
#